data_AF-A0A602ZDG0-F1
#
_entry.id   AF-A0A602ZDG0-F1
#
_cell.length_a   1.000
_cell.length_b   1.000
_cell.length_c   1.000
_cell.angle_alpha   90.00
_cell.angle_beta   90.00
_cell.angle_gamma   90.00
#
_symmetry.space_group_name_H-M   'P 1'
#
loop_
_entity.id
_entity.type
_entity.pdbx_description
1 polymer ?
#
loop_
_entity_poly.entity_id
_entity_poly.type
_entity_poly.pdbx_seq_one_letter_code
_entity_poly.pdbx_strand_id
1 'polypeptide(L)'
;MQTISSHPTWAAQPCLSPVEIWQLLLTHLLSQHYGLTLNDTPFSDEATIQEHIEAGISLSDAVNFLVEKYELVRIDCDGCSVMERSAFITSIDILRARKASGLMKRNSQKTVTRVTAGQHQEL
;
A
#
# COMPACT_ATOMS: atom_id res chain seq x y z
N MET A 1 30.10 38.93 16.28
CA MET A 1 28.63 38.90 16.44
C MET A 1 28.16 37.52 16.02
N GLN A 2 27.64 36.75 16.97
CA GLN A 2 27.20 35.37 16.77
C GLN A 2 25.75 35.36 16.25
N THR A 3 25.42 34.47 15.33
CA THR A 3 24.06 33.90 15.28
C THR A 3 24.17 32.40 15.02
N ILE A 4 23.88 31.67 16.09
CA ILE A 4 23.85 30.22 16.19
C ILE A 4 22.52 29.81 15.55
N SER A 5 22.54 29.24 14.35
CA SER A 5 21.35 28.62 13.77
C SER A 5 21.21 27.24 14.37
N SER A 6 20.46 27.16 15.47
CA SER A 6 20.05 25.91 16.10
C SER A 6 19.18 25.13 15.11
N HIS A 7 19.78 24.17 14.42
CA HIS A 7 19.05 23.13 13.72
C HIS A 7 18.26 22.34 14.77
N PRO A 8 16.92 22.26 14.70
CA PRO A 8 16.20 21.29 15.50
C PRO A 8 16.67 19.90 15.04
N THR A 9 17.31 19.16 15.92
CA THR A 9 17.52 17.72 15.79
C THR A 9 16.14 17.07 15.84
N TRP A 10 15.43 17.09 14.71
CA TRP A 10 14.24 16.29 14.53
C TRP A 10 14.72 14.85 14.43
N ALA A 11 14.52 14.08 15.50
CA ALA A 11 14.68 12.64 15.46
C ALA A 11 13.83 12.12 14.29
N ALA A 12 14.50 11.79 13.20
CA ALA A 12 13.92 11.28 11.98
C ALA A 12 13.27 9.93 12.32
N GLN A 13 11.97 9.96 12.59
CA GLN A 13 11.14 8.77 12.41
C GLN A 13 11.38 8.30 10.98
N PRO A 14 11.66 7.01 10.72
CA PRO A 14 12.02 6.56 9.38
C PRO A 14 10.89 6.94 8.43
N CYS A 15 11.17 7.87 7.52
CA CYS A 15 10.29 8.17 6.39
C CYS A 15 10.36 6.93 5.50
N LEU A 16 9.42 6.00 5.67
CA LEU A 16 9.32 4.81 4.83
C LEU A 16 9.34 5.23 3.36
N SER A 17 10.15 4.54 2.57
CA SER A 17 10.20 4.70 1.13
C SER A 17 8.85 4.29 0.50
N PRO A 18 8.53 4.79 -0.71
CA PRO A 18 7.34 4.38 -1.43
C PRO A 18 7.20 2.86 -1.58
N VAL A 19 8.31 2.16 -1.82
CA VAL A 19 8.39 0.69 -1.93
C VAL A 19 8.04 0.03 -0.59
N GLU A 20 8.63 0.47 0.52
CA GLU A 20 8.32 -0.08 1.86
C GLU A 20 6.84 0.13 2.22
N ILE A 21 6.25 1.28 1.85
CA ILE A 21 4.82 1.54 2.04
C ILE A 21 3.98 0.54 1.25
N TRP A 22 4.34 0.28 -0.01
CA TRP A 22 3.68 -0.71 -0.85
C TRP A 22 3.80 -2.12 -0.27
N GLN A 23 5.00 -2.57 0.10
CA GLN A 23 5.23 -3.89 0.68
C GLN A 23 4.39 -4.12 1.95
N LEU A 24 4.32 -3.13 2.84
CA LEU A 24 3.55 -3.21 4.07
C LEU A 24 2.05 -3.35 3.79
N LEU A 25 1.54 -2.55 2.85
CA LEU A 25 0.13 -2.61 2.46
C LEU A 25 -0.23 -3.89 1.71
N LEU A 26 0.62 -4.32 0.77
CA LEU A 26 0.45 -5.56 0.00
C LEU A 26 0.46 -6.77 0.93
N THR A 27 1.40 -6.84 1.87
CA THR A 27 1.46 -7.92 2.87
C THR A 27 0.14 -8.04 3.63
N HIS A 28 -0.41 -6.91 4.09
CA HIS A 28 -1.69 -6.91 4.78
C HIS A 28 -2.86 -7.31 3.87
N LEU A 29 -2.93 -6.77 2.64
CA LEU A 29 -4.03 -7.04 1.72
C LEU A 29 -4.05 -8.50 1.25
N LEU A 30 -2.89 -9.04 0.87
CA LEU A 30 -2.73 -10.40 0.38
C LEU A 30 -3.03 -11.42 1.47
N SER A 31 -2.46 -11.23 2.67
CA SER A 31 -2.68 -12.14 3.79
C SER A 31 -4.14 -12.13 4.25
N GLN A 32 -4.73 -10.93 4.36
CA GLN A 32 -6.10 -10.80 4.86
C GLN A 32 -7.14 -11.32 3.86
N HIS A 33 -7.02 -10.96 2.58
CA HIS A 33 -8.09 -11.19 1.60
C HIS A 33 -7.90 -12.45 0.77
N TYR A 34 -6.68 -12.93 0.58
CA TYR A 34 -6.39 -14.06 -0.33
C TYR A 34 -5.58 -15.17 0.34
N GLY A 35 -5.13 -14.98 1.59
CA GLY A 35 -4.29 -15.95 2.29
C GLY A 35 -2.90 -16.12 1.69
N LEU A 36 -2.45 -15.13 0.91
CA LEU A 36 -1.15 -15.12 0.24
C LEU A 36 -0.13 -14.32 1.04
N THR A 37 1.15 -14.69 0.91
CA THR A 37 2.26 -13.86 1.37
C THR A 37 2.82 -13.03 0.21
N LEU A 38 3.61 -12.00 0.51
CA LEU A 38 4.26 -11.19 -0.53
C LEU A 38 5.16 -12.05 -1.45
N ASN A 39 5.81 -13.08 -0.88
CA ASN A 39 6.70 -14.01 -1.58
C ASN A 39 5.97 -14.90 -2.61
N ASP A 40 4.66 -15.10 -2.44
CA ASP A 40 3.82 -15.84 -3.39
C ASP A 40 3.43 -14.99 -4.61
N THR A 41 3.87 -13.74 -4.67
CA THR A 41 3.50 -12.77 -5.70
C THR A 41 4.72 -12.15 -6.36
N PRO A 42 4.58 -11.60 -7.59
CA PRO A 42 5.63 -10.82 -8.24
C PRO A 42 6.11 -9.62 -7.41
N PHE A 43 5.30 -9.14 -6.45
CA PHE A 43 5.67 -8.04 -5.57
C PHE A 43 6.68 -8.41 -4.46
N SER A 44 7.13 -9.67 -4.40
CA SER A 44 8.32 -10.03 -3.62
C SER A 44 9.57 -9.30 -4.10
N ASP A 45 9.60 -8.91 -5.37
CA ASP A 45 10.69 -8.18 -5.98
C ASP A 45 10.44 -6.67 -5.90
N GLU A 46 11.39 -5.95 -5.31
CA GLU A 46 11.28 -4.50 -5.10
C GLU A 46 11.28 -3.72 -6.42
N ALA A 47 11.98 -4.21 -7.47
CA ALA A 47 12.00 -3.55 -8.76
C ALA A 47 10.63 -3.62 -9.45
N THR A 48 9.92 -4.73 -9.29
CA THR A 48 8.52 -4.87 -9.74
C THR A 48 7.62 -3.83 -9.07
N ILE A 49 7.75 -3.62 -7.76
CA ILE A 49 6.98 -2.57 -7.05
C ILE A 49 7.36 -1.18 -7.56
N GLN A 50 8.65 -0.91 -7.72
CA GLN A 50 9.14 0.38 -8.18
C GLN A 50 8.61 0.72 -9.58
N GLU A 51 8.60 -0.23 -10.52
CA GLU A 51 8.05 -0.05 -11.86
C GLU A 51 6.56 0.34 -11.83
N HIS A 52 5.76 -0.29 -10.96
CA HIS A 52 4.34 0.06 -10.81
C HIS A 52 4.15 1.47 -10.26
N ILE A 53 5.01 1.89 -9.33
CA ILE A 53 4.99 3.24 -8.78
C ILE A 53 5.37 4.27 -9.85
N GLU A 54 6.42 4.00 -10.64
CA GLU A 54 6.88 4.87 -11.74
C GLU A 54 5.88 4.97 -12.88
N ALA A 55 5.18 3.86 -13.18
CA ALA A 55 4.08 3.82 -14.12
C ALA A 55 2.81 4.51 -13.60
N GLY A 56 2.77 4.94 -12.34
CA GLY A 56 1.61 5.59 -11.72
C GLY A 56 0.43 4.63 -11.51
N ILE A 57 0.67 3.33 -11.42
CA ILE A 57 -0.36 2.32 -11.17
C ILE A 57 -0.81 2.42 -9.72
N SER A 58 -2.14 2.40 -9.50
CA SER A 58 -2.65 2.41 -8.13
C SER A 58 -2.44 1.07 -7.45
N LEU A 59 -2.31 1.08 -6.12
CA LEU A 59 -2.14 -0.15 -5.34
C LEU A 59 -3.33 -1.11 -5.54
N SER A 60 -4.55 -0.57 -5.68
CA SER A 60 -5.75 -1.36 -5.98
C SER A 60 -5.69 -2.01 -7.34
N ASP A 61 -5.25 -1.28 -8.38
CA ASP A 61 -5.17 -1.83 -9.74
C ASP A 61 -4.09 -2.91 -9.82
N ALA A 62 -2.95 -2.73 -9.15
CA ALA A 62 -1.89 -3.72 -9.09
C ALA A 62 -2.36 -5.05 -8.47
N VAL A 63 -3.11 -4.99 -7.36
CA VAL A 63 -3.66 -6.20 -6.74
C VAL A 63 -4.81 -6.77 -7.56
N ASN A 64 -5.71 -5.92 -8.09
CA ASN A 64 -6.83 -6.37 -8.91
C ASN A 64 -6.37 -7.05 -10.21
N PHE A 65 -5.26 -6.59 -10.78
CA PHE A 65 -4.60 -7.26 -11.89
C PHE A 65 -4.12 -8.68 -11.53
N LEU A 66 -3.57 -8.89 -10.33
CA LEU A 66 -3.24 -10.24 -9.85
C LEU A 66 -4.50 -11.10 -9.69
N VAL A 67 -5.57 -10.51 -9.16
CA VAL A 67 -6.86 -11.20 -8.99
C VAL A 67 -7.40 -11.69 -10.32
N GLU A 68 -7.35 -10.87 -11.36
CA GLU A 68 -7.74 -11.28 -12.72
C GLU A 68 -6.79 -12.30 -13.32
N LYS A 69 -5.48 -12.04 -13.25
CA LYS A 69 -4.46 -12.89 -13.88
C LYS A 69 -4.42 -14.31 -13.31
N TYR A 70 -4.65 -14.45 -12.01
CA TYR A 70 -4.56 -15.73 -11.30
C TYR A 70 -5.92 -16.21 -10.76
N GLU A 71 -7.02 -15.56 -11.17
CA GLU A 71 -8.40 -15.89 -10.75
C GLU A 71 -8.54 -16.04 -9.23
N LEU A 72 -7.91 -15.13 -8.48
CA LEU A 72 -7.86 -15.22 -7.01
C LEU A 72 -9.24 -15.05 -6.40
N VAL A 73 -9.55 -15.89 -5.42
CA VAL A 73 -10.82 -15.84 -4.68
C VAL A 73 -10.59 -15.23 -3.30
N ARG A 74 -11.49 -14.33 -2.88
CA ARG A 74 -11.43 -13.73 -1.55
C ARG A 74 -11.83 -14.72 -0.46
N ILE A 75 -11.01 -14.81 0.58
CA ILE A 75 -11.19 -15.75 1.70
C ILE A 75 -11.74 -15.10 2.97
N ASP A 76 -11.69 -13.77 3.12
CA ASP A 76 -12.22 -13.05 4.29
C ASP A 76 -13.76 -12.92 4.30
N CYS A 77 -14.44 -13.70 3.46
CA CYS A 77 -15.89 -13.74 3.36
C CYS A 77 -16.48 -14.86 4.21
N ASP A 78 -16.33 -14.76 5.53
CA ASP A 78 -17.13 -15.56 6.45
C ASP A 78 -18.48 -14.88 6.72
N GLY A 79 -19.53 -15.32 6.02
CA GLY A 79 -20.89 -15.34 6.59
C GLY A 79 -21.99 -14.44 6.04
N CYS A 80 -21.87 -13.77 4.87
CA CYS A 80 -22.99 -12.99 4.31
C CYS A 80 -23.39 -13.46 2.90
N SER A 81 -24.39 -14.35 2.85
CA SER A 81 -24.94 -15.04 1.67
C SER A 81 -25.71 -14.18 0.65
N VAL A 82 -25.64 -12.84 0.66
CA VAL A 82 -26.60 -12.02 -0.12
C VAL A 82 -25.96 -11.04 -1.10
N MET A 83 -24.65 -10.86 -1.08
CA MET A 83 -23.95 -10.08 -2.11
C MET A 83 -22.84 -10.95 -2.67
N GLU A 84 -22.85 -11.19 -3.98
CA GLU A 84 -21.67 -11.65 -4.73
C GLU A 84 -20.55 -10.65 -4.42
N ARG A 85 -19.75 -10.90 -3.36
CA ARG A 85 -18.67 -10.01 -3.00
C ARG A 85 -17.59 -10.22 -4.04
N SER A 86 -17.45 -9.20 -4.87
CA SER A 86 -16.40 -9.10 -5.89
C SER A 86 -15.05 -9.53 -5.31
N ALA A 87 -14.32 -10.35 -6.08
CA ALA A 87 -12.97 -10.79 -5.75
C ALA A 87 -11.97 -9.63 -5.68
N PHE A 88 -12.32 -8.45 -6.22
CA PHE A 88 -11.49 -7.26 -6.26
C PHE A 88 -11.37 -6.55 -4.91
N ILE A 89 -10.20 -5.96 -4.67
CA ILE A 89 -9.99 -5.06 -3.55
C ILE A 89 -10.54 -3.66 -3.84
N THR A 90 -11.06 -3.04 -2.79
CA THR A 90 -11.69 -1.71 -2.85
C THR A 90 -10.88 -0.70 -2.06
N SER A 91 -11.15 0.60 -2.26
CA SER A 91 -10.54 1.67 -1.46
C SER A 91 -10.78 1.53 0.05
N ILE A 92 -11.87 0.87 0.46
CA ILE A 92 -12.16 0.58 1.87
C ILE A 92 -11.12 -0.41 2.43
N ASP A 93 -10.74 -1.40 1.63
CA ASP A 93 -9.74 -2.40 2.02
C ASP A 93 -8.36 -1.75 2.14
N ILE A 94 -8.01 -0.84 1.22
CA ILE A 94 -6.78 -0.02 1.32
C ILE A 94 -6.78 0.81 2.60
N LEU A 95 -7.90 1.45 2.95
CA LEU A 95 -8.00 2.22 4.19
C LEU A 95 -7.82 1.34 5.45
N ARG A 96 -8.39 0.14 5.43
CA ARG A 96 -8.21 -0.84 6.53
C ARG A 96 -6.76 -1.32 6.63
N ALA A 97 -6.11 -1.63 5.51
CA ALA A 97 -4.70 -2.01 5.47
C ALA A 97 -3.79 -0.89 6.00
N ARG A 98 -4.05 0.37 5.60
CA ARG A 98 -3.34 1.55 6.14
C ARG A 98 -3.48 1.68 7.65
N LYS A 99 -4.68 1.42 8.19
CA LYS A 99 -4.93 1.45 9.64
C LYS A 99 -4.16 0.34 10.36
N ALA A 100 -4.22 -0.88 9.86
CA ALA A 100 -3.51 -2.04 10.42
C ALA A 100 -1.99 -1.84 10.40
N SER A 101 -1.49 -1.22 9.34
CA SER A 101 -0.08 -0.90 9.12
C SER A 101 0.44 0.32 9.91
N GLY A 102 -0.42 0.98 10.71
CA GLY A 102 -0.01 2.17 11.48
C GLY A 102 0.28 3.44 10.64
N LEU A 103 -0.08 3.45 9.35
CA LEU A 103 0.17 4.55 8.39
C LEU A 103 -0.82 5.72 8.50
N MET A 104 -1.66 5.76 9.55
CA MET A 104 -2.68 6.80 9.75
C MET A 104 -2.21 8.04 10.55
N LYS A 105 -0.92 8.16 10.90
CA LYS A 105 -0.45 9.31 11.70
C LYS A 105 -0.49 10.63 10.89
N ARG A 106 -0.84 11.73 11.57
CA ARG A 106 -1.27 13.05 11.05
C ARG A 106 -0.32 13.77 10.07
N ASN A 107 0.91 13.27 9.88
CA ASN A 107 1.98 13.98 9.20
C ASN A 107 2.41 13.27 7.89
N SER A 108 2.06 12.00 7.71
CA SER A 108 2.45 11.15 6.57
C SER A 108 1.30 10.86 5.58
N GLN A 109 0.09 11.37 5.85
CA GLN A 109 -1.08 11.11 5.02
C GLN A 109 -0.93 11.58 3.56
N LYS A 110 -0.24 12.70 3.31
CA LYS A 110 -0.06 13.23 1.95
C LYS A 110 0.81 12.31 1.09
N THR A 111 1.90 11.78 1.64
CA THR A 111 2.82 10.87 0.94
C THR A 111 2.17 9.52 0.69
N VAL A 112 1.53 8.93 1.71
CA VAL A 112 0.87 7.63 1.57
C VAL A 112 -0.26 7.72 0.56
N THR A 113 -1.10 8.77 0.61
CA THR A 113 -2.20 8.93 -0.35
C THR A 113 -1.69 9.14 -1.78
N ARG A 114 -0.61 9.91 -1.99
CA ARG A 114 0.01 10.08 -3.32
C ARG A 114 0.54 8.77 -3.88
N VAL A 115 1.26 8.00 -3.06
CA VAL A 115 1.90 6.74 -3.43
C VAL A 115 0.87 5.62 -3.67
N THR A 116 -0.24 5.60 -2.93
CA THR A 116 -1.31 4.60 -3.13
C THR A 116 -2.24 4.93 -4.31
N ALA A 117 -2.35 6.21 -4.67
CA ALA A 117 -3.27 6.68 -5.71
C ALA A 117 -2.61 6.86 -7.09
N GLY A 118 -1.32 6.54 -7.25
CA GLY A 118 -0.62 6.66 -8.54
C GLY A 118 -0.32 8.11 -8.99
N GLN A 119 -0.43 9.10 -8.10
CA GLN A 119 -0.21 10.51 -8.47
C GLN A 119 1.26 10.91 -8.29
N HIS A 120 2.06 10.69 -9.33
CA HIS A 120 3.40 11.26 -9.48
C HIS A 120 3.31 12.58 -10.27
N GLN A 121 3.50 13.72 -9.62
CA GLN A 121 3.83 14.98 -10.30
C GLN A 121 5.31 15.28 -10.03
N GLU A 122 6.09 15.36 -11.11
CA GLU A 122 7.42 15.97 -11.15
C GLU A 122 7.39 17.33 -10.42
N LEU A 123 8.37 17.54 -9.54
CA LEU A 123 8.74 18.87 -9.04
C LEU A 123 9.83 19.45 -9.94
#